data_AF-A0A0K0F0J9-F1
#
_entry.id   AF-A0A0K0F0J9-F1
#
_cell.length_a   1.000
_cell.length_b   1.000
_cell.length_c   1.000
_cell.angle_alpha   90.00
_cell.angle_beta   90.00
_cell.angle_gamma   90.00
#
_symmetry.space_group_name_H-M   'P 1'
#
loop_
_entity.id
_entity.type
_entity.pdbx_description
1 polymer ?
#
loop_
_entity_poly.entity_id
_entity_poly.type
_entity_poly.pdbx_seq_one_letter_code
_entity_poly.pdbx_strand_id
1 'polypeptide(L)'
;MDGMCLILMTTLLQVDENPTWKKLNELLVGWKPIIKNYFSDNYSIKLILVAIEDIVKNNNILFKFMVKVIHMLYNEDILSEIFIIEWYEKLSEDYKLKVVVKVLYDWLCGESEDKSN
;
A
#
# COMPACT_ATOMS: atom_id res chain seq x y z
N MET A 1 6.20 19.16 -1.83
CA MET A 1 5.38 18.23 -2.64
C MET A 1 4.86 17.08 -1.78
N ASP A 2 5.66 16.70 -0.78
CA ASP A 2 5.50 15.60 0.18
C ASP A 2 4.14 15.59 0.90
N GLY A 3 3.70 16.74 1.41
CA GLY A 3 2.39 16.86 2.07
C GLY A 3 1.21 16.60 1.13
N MET A 4 1.31 16.96 -0.16
CA MET A 4 0.22 16.75 -1.12
C MET A 4 0.05 15.28 -1.49
N CYS A 5 1.15 14.53 -1.57
CA CYS A 5 1.13 13.10 -1.84
C CYS A 5 0.43 12.33 -0.71
N LEU A 6 0.82 12.65 0.54
CA LEU A 6 0.19 12.07 1.72
C LEU A 6 -1.30 12.44 1.80
N ILE A 7 -1.64 13.71 1.62
CA ILE A 7 -3.03 14.19 1.62
C ILE A 7 -3.85 13.51 0.52
N LEU A 8 -3.32 13.41 -0.70
CA LEU A 8 -4.02 12.78 -1.82
C LEU A 8 -4.36 11.31 -1.51
N MET A 9 -3.39 10.53 -1.02
CA MET A 9 -3.65 9.12 -0.67
C MET A 9 -4.59 8.98 0.52
N THR A 10 -4.44 9.82 1.55
CA THR A 10 -5.32 9.79 2.71
C THR A 10 -6.76 10.14 2.35
N THR A 11 -6.96 11.22 1.59
CA THR A 11 -8.29 11.62 1.11
C THR A 11 -8.89 10.56 0.19
N LEU A 12 -8.10 9.97 -0.72
CA LEU A 12 -8.55 8.93 -1.63
C LEU A 12 -9.06 7.69 -0.88
N LEU A 13 -8.29 7.23 0.10
CA LEU A 13 -8.62 6.01 0.86
C LEU A 13 -9.73 6.23 1.91
N GLN A 14 -9.95 7.46 2.35
CA GLN A 14 -10.98 7.83 3.34
C GLN A 14 -12.25 8.44 2.72
N VAL A 15 -12.40 8.38 1.40
CA VAL A 15 -13.53 9.00 0.68
C VAL A 15 -14.90 8.40 1.02
N ASP A 16 -14.95 7.14 1.44
CA ASP A 16 -16.17 6.43 1.86
C ASP A 16 -16.00 6.02 3.34
N GLU A 17 -16.99 6.36 4.19
CA GLU A 17 -16.99 6.01 5.62
C GLU A 17 -17.12 4.50 5.83
N ASN A 18 -17.75 3.77 4.89
CA ASN A 18 -17.91 2.32 4.92
C ASN A 18 -17.48 1.69 3.59
N PRO A 19 -16.17 1.72 3.27
CA PRO A 19 -15.70 1.28 1.99
C PRO A 19 -15.87 -0.24 1.86
N THR A 20 -16.48 -0.68 0.75
CA THR A 20 -16.39 -2.07 0.32
C THR A 20 -15.15 -2.25 -0.54
N TRP A 21 -14.55 -3.44 -0.55
CA TRP A 21 -13.40 -3.71 -1.43
C TRP A 21 -13.69 -3.37 -2.89
N LYS A 22 -14.89 -3.69 -3.38
CA LYS A 22 -15.28 -3.42 -4.78
C LYS A 22 -15.16 -1.92 -5.11
N LYS A 23 -15.80 -1.07 -4.32
CA LYS A 23 -15.75 0.39 -4.50
C LYS A 23 -14.33 0.94 -4.37
N LEU A 24 -13.59 0.47 -3.37
CA LEU A 24 -12.21 0.91 -3.13
C LEU A 24 -11.30 0.55 -4.30
N ASN A 25 -11.45 -0.66 -4.86
CA ASN A 25 -10.70 -1.12 -6.02
C ASN A 25 -11.06 -0.32 -7.28
N GLU A 26 -12.36 -0.11 -7.56
CA GLU A 26 -12.80 0.71 -8.69
C GLU A 26 -12.23 2.13 -8.62
N LEU A 27 -12.22 2.71 -7.42
CA LEU A 27 -11.66 4.03 -7.18
C LEU A 27 -10.14 4.06 -7.37
N LEU A 28 -9.39 3.12 -6.80
CA LEU A 28 -7.94 3.06 -6.95
C LEU A 28 -7.51 2.84 -8.41
N VAL A 29 -8.23 1.98 -9.15
CA VAL A 29 -7.99 1.75 -10.59
C VAL A 29 -8.31 3.01 -11.39
N GLY A 30 -9.43 3.68 -11.11
CA GLY A 30 -9.80 4.94 -11.78
C GLY A 30 -8.79 6.07 -11.54
N TRP A 31 -8.17 6.09 -10.36
CA TRP A 31 -7.18 7.09 -9.99
C TRP A 31 -5.73 6.72 -10.34
N LYS A 32 -5.49 5.51 -10.88
CA LYS A 32 -4.15 5.03 -11.27
C LYS A 32 -3.35 6.06 -12.08
N PRO A 33 -3.88 6.72 -13.14
CA PRO A 33 -3.11 7.69 -13.92
C PRO A 33 -2.65 8.89 -13.08
N ILE A 34 -3.51 9.34 -12.16
CA ILE A 34 -3.21 10.45 -11.26
C ILE A 34 -2.13 10.01 -10.26
N ILE A 35 -2.28 8.82 -9.67
CA ILE A 35 -1.31 8.26 -8.74
C ILE A 35 0.06 8.15 -9.44
N LYS A 36 0.16 7.53 -10.62
CA LYS A 36 1.44 7.42 -11.34
C LYS A 36 2.07 8.76 -11.70
N ASN A 37 1.26 9.79 -11.96
CA ASN A 37 1.79 11.12 -12.28
C ASN A 37 2.28 11.89 -11.03
N TYR A 38 1.64 11.68 -9.88
CA TYR A 38 2.03 12.32 -8.62
C TYR A 38 3.13 11.56 -7.87
N PHE A 39 3.21 10.24 -8.07
CA PHE A 39 4.14 9.34 -7.43
C PHE A 39 5.16 8.81 -8.44
N SER A 40 6.07 9.67 -8.86
CA SER A 40 7.04 9.38 -9.93
C SER A 40 8.45 9.09 -9.43
N ASP A 41 8.77 9.43 -8.17
CA ASP A 41 10.09 9.26 -7.58
C ASP A 41 10.06 8.35 -6.35
N ASN A 42 11.22 7.77 -6.01
CA ASN A 42 11.37 6.81 -4.93
C ASN A 42 10.90 7.35 -3.56
N TYR A 43 11.00 8.66 -3.32
CA TYR A 43 10.56 9.27 -2.07
C TYR A 43 9.02 9.35 -2.03
N SER A 44 8.39 9.87 -3.08
CA SER A 44 6.94 9.95 -3.19
C SER A 44 6.29 8.56 -3.06
N ILE A 45 6.83 7.55 -3.74
CA ILE A 45 6.29 6.17 -3.70
C ILE A 45 6.34 5.60 -2.28
N LYS A 46 7.41 5.86 -1.51
CA LYS A 46 7.49 5.45 -0.10
C LYS A 46 6.42 6.10 0.77
N LEU A 47 6.00 7.33 0.46
CA LEU A 47 4.92 8.00 1.18
C LEU A 47 3.58 7.29 1.04
N ILE A 48 3.35 6.51 -0.03
CA ILE A 48 2.13 5.71 -0.18
C ILE A 48 1.99 4.69 0.96
N LEU A 49 3.07 3.98 1.27
CA LEU A 49 3.09 2.97 2.33
C LEU A 49 2.94 3.61 3.71
N VAL A 50 3.55 4.78 3.93
CA VAL A 50 3.38 5.58 5.15
C VAL A 50 1.92 6.05 5.29
N ALA A 51 1.29 6.50 4.21
CA ALA A 51 -0.11 6.91 4.21
C ALA A 51 -1.02 5.75 4.60
N ILE A 52 -0.82 4.58 3.98
CA ILE A 52 -1.60 3.38 4.28
C ILE A 52 -1.43 3.00 5.76
N GLU A 53 -0.19 2.99 6.27
CA GLU A 53 0.11 2.72 7.68
C GLU A 53 -0.64 3.67 8.62
N ASP A 54 -0.62 4.97 8.35
CA ASP A 54 -1.25 5.97 9.20
C ASP A 54 -2.78 5.83 9.24
N ILE A 55 -3.38 5.58 8.08
CA ILE A 55 -4.84 5.45 7.93
C ILE A 55 -5.36 4.21 8.67
N VAL A 56 -4.67 3.08 8.54
CA VAL A 56 -5.14 1.81 9.13
C VAL A 56 -4.93 1.75 10.65
N LYS A 57 -4.12 2.64 11.25
CA LYS A 57 -4.05 2.81 12.72
C LYS A 57 -5.41 3.20 13.31
N ASN A 58 -6.19 3.99 12.57
CA ASN A 58 -7.45 4.55 13.05
C ASN A 58 -8.69 4.00 12.31
N ASN A 59 -8.51 3.19 11.26
CA ASN A 59 -9.60 2.65 10.47
C ASN A 59 -9.55 1.11 10.35
N ASN A 60 -10.33 0.44 11.20
CA ASN A 60 -10.44 -1.03 11.23
C ASN A 60 -11.00 -1.65 9.94
N ILE A 61 -11.77 -0.90 9.15
CA ILE A 61 -12.31 -1.40 7.87
C ILE A 61 -11.19 -1.43 6.84
N LEU A 62 -10.45 -0.33 6.69
CA LEU A 62 -9.30 -0.25 5.79
C LEU A 62 -8.18 -1.20 6.21
N PHE A 63 -7.99 -1.41 7.52
CA PHE A 63 -7.07 -2.42 8.04
C PHE A 63 -7.36 -3.82 7.48
N LYS A 64 -8.63 -4.19 7.26
CA LYS A 64 -8.99 -5.49 6.64
C LYS A 64 -8.65 -5.56 5.15
N PHE A 65 -8.58 -4.42 4.46
CA PHE A 65 -8.31 -4.36 3.02
C PHE A 65 -6.87 -3.99 2.70
N MET A 66 -6.06 -3.60 3.68
CA MET A 66 -4.73 -3.06 3.45
C MET A 66 -3.83 -3.96 2.58
N VAL A 67 -3.85 -5.28 2.82
CA VAL A 67 -3.01 -6.23 2.07
C VAL A 67 -3.45 -6.27 0.62
N LYS A 68 -4.77 -6.20 0.38
CA LYS A 68 -5.32 -6.11 -0.97
C LYS A 68 -4.99 -4.78 -1.64
N VAL A 69 -4.99 -3.68 -0.90
CA VAL A 69 -4.58 -2.35 -1.43
C VAL A 69 -3.11 -2.38 -1.85
N ILE A 70 -2.20 -2.83 -0.98
CA ILE A 70 -0.76 -2.89 -1.28
C ILE A 70 -0.51 -3.83 -2.47
N HIS A 71 -1.14 -5.01 -2.47
CA HIS A 71 -1.01 -5.96 -3.58
C HIS A 71 -1.57 -5.41 -4.90
N MET A 72 -2.69 -4.67 -4.88
CA MET A 72 -3.19 -4.01 -6.08
C MET A 72 -2.22 -2.93 -6.58
N LEU A 73 -1.69 -2.10 -5.69
CA LEU A 73 -0.69 -1.07 -6.06
C LEU A 73 0.59 -1.70 -6.63
N TYR A 74 0.97 -2.89 -6.16
CA TYR A 74 2.03 -3.70 -6.77
C TYR A 74 1.66 -4.14 -8.19
N ASN A 75 0.49 -4.78 -8.37
CA ASN A 75 0.02 -5.27 -9.68
C ASN A 75 -0.16 -4.15 -10.73
N GLU A 76 -0.39 -2.92 -10.30
CA GLU A 76 -0.55 -1.77 -11.18
C GLU A 76 0.78 -1.05 -11.50
N ASP A 77 1.93 -1.60 -11.10
CA ASP A 77 3.28 -1.03 -11.19
C ASP A 77 3.40 0.35 -10.51
N ILE A 78 2.73 0.54 -9.37
CA ILE A 78 2.86 1.75 -8.54
C ILE A 78 3.88 1.50 -7.42
N LEU A 79 3.79 0.34 -6.77
CA LEU A 79 4.75 -0.11 -5.76
C LEU A 79 5.65 -1.20 -6.36
N SER A 80 6.95 -1.11 -6.11
CA SER A 80 7.87 -2.19 -6.42
C SER A 80 8.03 -3.14 -5.23
N GLU A 81 8.41 -4.38 -5.51
CA GLU A 81 8.77 -5.40 -4.52
C GLU A 81 9.76 -4.85 -3.48
N ILE A 82 10.84 -4.21 -3.93
CA ILE A 82 11.89 -3.64 -3.07
C ILE A 82 11.30 -2.65 -2.05
N PHE A 83 10.37 -1.78 -2.47
CA PHE A 83 9.78 -0.82 -1.54
C PHE A 83 8.86 -1.47 -0.51
N ILE A 84 8.14 -2.52 -0.88
CA ILE A 84 7.25 -3.26 0.02
C ILE A 84 8.09 -4.02 1.05
N ILE A 85 9.16 -4.69 0.62
CA ILE A 85 10.11 -5.41 1.48
C ILE A 85 10.78 -4.43 2.46
N GLU A 86 11.40 -3.35 1.95
CA GLU A 86 12.08 -2.36 2.80
C GLU A 86 11.14 -1.74 3.85
N TRP A 87 9.88 -1.51 3.47
CA TRP A 87 8.89 -0.97 4.40
C TRP A 87 8.49 -1.99 5.46
N TYR A 88 8.25 -3.25 5.06
CA TYR A 88 7.90 -4.33 5.99
C TYR A 88 8.99 -4.55 7.06
N GLU A 89 10.26 -4.59 6.64
CA GLU A 89 11.40 -4.79 7.54
C GLU A 89 11.52 -3.68 8.59
N LYS A 90 11.10 -2.45 8.24
CA LYS A 90 11.10 -1.28 9.13
C LYS A 90 9.91 -1.22 10.08
N LEU A 91 8.88 -2.05 9.90
CA LEU A 91 7.76 -2.12 10.84
C LEU A 91 8.22 -2.63 12.20
N SER A 92 7.70 -2.03 13.28
CA SER A 92 7.94 -2.50 14.64
C SER A 92 7.40 -3.93 14.86
N GLU A 93 8.08 -4.75 15.65
CA GLU A 93 7.70 -6.15 15.89
C GLU A 93 6.37 -6.30 16.62
N ASP A 94 6.07 -5.39 17.55
CA ASP A 94 4.82 -5.39 18.32
C ASP A 94 3.61 -4.87 17.50
N TYR A 95 3.85 -4.52 16.24
CA TYR A 95 2.84 -3.88 15.43
C TYR A 95 1.96 -4.93 14.74
N LYS A 96 0.66 -4.93 15.05
CA LYS A 96 -0.36 -5.81 14.44
C LYS A 96 -0.29 -5.83 12.90
N LEU A 97 0.12 -4.72 12.32
CA LEU A 97 0.35 -4.58 10.89
C LEU A 97 1.38 -5.57 10.35
N LYS A 98 2.50 -5.75 11.06
CA LYS A 98 3.60 -6.63 10.66
C LYS A 98 3.15 -8.08 10.58
N VAL A 99 2.24 -8.50 11.47
CA VAL A 99 1.63 -9.85 11.42
C VAL A 99 0.75 -10.01 10.18
N VAL A 100 -0.11 -9.04 9.90
CA VAL A 100 -1.06 -9.11 8.78
C VAL A 100 -0.37 -9.06 7.43
N VAL A 101 0.67 -8.22 7.31
CA VAL A 101 1.38 -8.03 6.04
C VAL A 101 2.45 -9.08 5.79
N LYS A 102 2.78 -9.90 6.79
CA LYS A 102 3.75 -10.99 6.65
C LYS A 102 3.44 -11.91 5.48
N VAL A 103 2.16 -12.21 5.22
CA VAL A 103 1.76 -13.03 4.06
C VAL A 103 2.18 -12.43 2.72
N LEU A 104 2.14 -11.10 2.60
CA LEU A 104 2.57 -10.41 1.38
C LEU A 104 4.09 -10.39 1.27
N TYR A 105 4.79 -10.16 2.38
CA TYR A 105 6.25 -10.23 2.45
C TYR A 105 6.77 -11.61 2.08
N ASP A 106 6.23 -12.66 2.70
CA ASP A 106 6.64 -14.05 2.45
C ASP A 106 6.36 -14.43 0.98
N TRP A 107 5.25 -13.95 0.39
CA TRP A 107 4.95 -14.15 -1.04
C TRP A 107 5.95 -13.45 -1.96
N LEU A 108 6.27 -12.17 -1.70
CA LEU A 108 7.26 -11.42 -2.49
C LEU A 108 8.65 -12.08 -2.41
N CYS A 109 9.08 -12.47 -1.21
CA CYS A 109 10.36 -13.16 -1.03
C CYS A 109 10.36 -14.57 -1.65
N GLY A 110 9.25 -15.31 -1.58
CA GLY A 110 9.14 -16.64 -2.19
C GLY A 110 9.26 -16.63 -3.72
N GLU A 111 8.69 -15.62 -4.39
CA GLU A 111 8.87 -15.46 -5.85
C GLU A 111 10.34 -15.19 -6.26
N SER A 112 11.18 -14.72 -5.33
CA SER A 112 12.62 -14.52 -5.59
C SER A 112 13.40 -15.84 -5.55
N GLU A 113 12.96 -16.84 -4.78
CA GLU A 113 13.61 -18.15 -4.67
C GLU A 113 13.27 -19.06 -5.86
N ASP A 114 12.04 -19.01 -6.38
CA ASP A 114 11.59 -19.82 -7.53
C ASP A 114 12.15 -19.36 -8.90
N LYS A 115 12.72 -18.14 -8.99
CA LYS A 115 13.36 -17.62 -10.22
C LYS A 115 14.84 -18.01 -10.36
N SER A 116 15.37 -18.81 -9.43
CA SER A 116 16.78 -19.20 -9.37
C SER A 116 17.05 -20.67 -9.74
N ASN A 117 16.09 -21.38 -10.37
CA ASN A 117 16.27 -22.79 -10.79
C ASN A 117 15.87 -23.03 -12.25
#